data_AF-B1I430-F1
#
_entry.id   AF-B1I430-F1
#
_cell.length_a   1.000
_cell.length_b   1.000
_cell.length_c   1.000
_cell.angle_alpha   90.00
_cell.angle_beta   90.00
_cell.angle_gamma   90.00
#
_symmetry.space_group_name_H-M   'P 1'
#
loop_
_entity.id
_entity.type
_entity.pdbx_description
1 polymer ?
#
loop_
_entity_poly.entity_id
_entity_poly.type
_entity_poly.pdbx_seq_one_letter_code
_entity_poly.pdbx_strand_id
1 'polypeptide(L)'
;MLKNIRRYLLTGIMVLLPLAATLYLLWSIFIFIDRIVGSVILFVIGRHLPGAGFLITLVVVFLAGLLATNLVGRKLIEFWEAILLRIPLANWIYKVVRQIVNSVSRQDQRVFREVVLVEFPRRESWVVGFVVGEADPHIFGKVGEDPVKLFMPTVPNPTSGYLLVVPRKDTVPLPISVEDGFKMVLSAGIVVPNHNSNNNNHKPVQGRNG
;
A
#
# COMPACT_ATOMS: atom_id res chain seq x y z
N MET A 1 -16.60 32.84 -27.12
CA MET A 1 -16.14 31.73 -27.99
C MET A 1 -14.89 31.03 -27.43
N LEU A 2 -13.74 31.71 -27.25
CA LEU A 2 -12.52 31.08 -26.69
C LEU A 2 -12.70 30.44 -25.30
N LYS A 3 -13.49 31.05 -24.41
CA LYS A 3 -13.80 30.48 -23.08
C LYS A 3 -14.48 29.10 -23.17
N ASN A 4 -15.33 28.89 -24.16
CA ASN A 4 -16.05 27.64 -24.34
C ASN A 4 -15.12 26.58 -24.94
N ILE A 5 -14.30 26.94 -25.93
CA ILE A 5 -13.27 26.05 -26.51
C ILE A 5 -12.27 25.61 -25.43
N ARG A 6 -11.77 26.54 -24.61
CA ARG A 6 -10.87 26.23 -23.48
C ARG A 6 -11.53 25.28 -22.48
N ARG A 7 -12.81 25.48 -22.17
CA ARG A 7 -13.56 24.58 -21.27
C ARG A 7 -13.67 23.17 -21.85
N TYR A 8 -14.04 23.02 -23.13
CA TYR A 8 -14.12 21.70 -23.77
C TYR A 8 -12.76 21.00 -23.86
N LEU A 9 -11.69 21.73 -24.17
CA LEU A 9 -10.32 21.19 -24.15
C LEU A 9 -9.90 20.74 -22.74
N LEU A 10 -10.14 21.55 -21.71
CA LEU A 10 -9.82 21.19 -20.32
C LEU A 10 -10.62 19.99 -19.83
N THR A 11 -11.91 19.92 -20.14
CA THR A 11 -12.75 18.76 -19.83
C THR A 11 -12.28 17.52 -20.58
N GLY A 12 -11.94 17.64 -21.87
CA GLY A 12 -11.39 16.55 -22.67
C GLY A 12 -10.06 16.02 -22.10
N ILE A 13 -9.16 16.91 -21.69
CA ILE A 13 -7.90 16.55 -21.01
C ILE A 13 -8.21 15.85 -19.69
N MET A 14 -9.12 16.35 -18.86
CA MET A 14 -9.49 15.71 -17.59
C MET A 14 -10.04 14.29 -17.77
N VAL A 15 -10.79 14.04 -18.85
CA VAL A 15 -11.33 12.70 -19.14
C VAL A 15 -10.25 11.78 -19.71
N LEU A 16 -9.37 12.28 -20.58
CA LEU A 16 -8.32 11.48 -21.20
C LEU A 16 -7.11 11.22 -20.29
N LEU A 17 -6.85 12.10 -19.33
CA LEU A 17 -5.66 12.03 -18.46
C LEU A 17 -5.60 10.72 -17.64
N PRO A 18 -6.68 10.24 -16.99
CA PRO A 18 -6.67 8.94 -16.31
C PRO A 18 -6.40 7.77 -17.27
N LEU A 19 -7.01 7.80 -18.46
CA LEU A 19 -6.83 6.75 -19.47
C LEU A 19 -5.37 6.72 -19.98
N ALA A 20 -4.83 7.88 -20.33
CA ALA A 20 -3.46 8.04 -20.77
C ALA A 20 -2.46 7.64 -19.68
N ALA A 21 -2.70 8.04 -18.43
CA ALA A 21 -1.87 7.64 -17.29
C ALA A 21 -1.88 6.12 -17.08
N THR A 22 -3.06 5.47 -17.20
CA THR A 22 -3.19 4.02 -17.08
C THR A 22 -2.42 3.29 -18.20
N LEU A 23 -2.59 3.72 -19.45
CA LEU A 23 -1.87 3.14 -20.59
C LEU A 23 -0.35 3.36 -20.47
N TYR A 24 0.07 4.55 -20.04
CA TYR A 24 1.48 4.88 -19.80
C TYR A 24 2.08 3.99 -18.71
N LEU A 25 1.36 3.77 -17.60
CA LEU A 25 1.82 2.91 -16.51
C LEU A 25 2.01 1.46 -16.98
N LEU A 26 1.02 0.90 -17.68
CA LEU A 26 1.10 -0.46 -18.24
C LEU A 26 2.27 -0.61 -19.22
N TRP A 27 2.42 0.38 -20.10
CA TRP A 27 3.53 0.41 -21.06
C TRP A 27 4.89 0.54 -20.39
N SER A 28 5.00 1.37 -19.34
CA SER A 28 6.23 1.55 -18.56
C SER A 28 6.65 0.27 -17.85
N ILE A 29 5.71 -0.44 -17.21
CA ILE A 29 5.96 -1.74 -16.57
C ILE A 29 6.44 -2.76 -17.60
N PHE A 30 5.79 -2.83 -18.77
CA PHE A 30 6.19 -3.73 -19.85
C PHE A 30 7.64 -3.48 -20.30
N ILE A 31 8.00 -2.22 -20.56
CA ILE A 31 9.38 -1.86 -20.97
C ILE A 31 10.38 -2.15 -19.87
N PHE A 32 10.05 -1.85 -18.61
CA PHE A 32 10.93 -2.12 -17.48
C PHE A 32 11.28 -3.61 -17.38
N ILE A 33 10.27 -4.48 -17.49
CA ILE A 33 10.44 -5.93 -17.48
C ILE A 33 11.22 -6.40 -18.72
N ASP A 34 10.84 -5.93 -19.92
CA ASP A 34 11.50 -6.32 -21.17
C ASP A 34 12.97 -5.88 -21.21
N ARG A 35 13.34 -4.75 -20.60
CA ARG A 35 14.75 -4.32 -20.47
C ARG A 35 15.56 -5.22 -19.54
N ILE A 36 15.02 -5.55 -18.36
CA ILE A 36 15.70 -6.42 -17.39
C ILE A 36 15.94 -7.80 -18.01
N VAL A 37 14.89 -8.39 -18.58
CA VAL A 37 14.96 -9.76 -19.10
C VAL A 37 15.61 -9.80 -20.48
N GLY A 38 15.38 -8.81 -21.34
CA GLY A 38 16.02 -8.67 -22.65
C GLY A 38 17.54 -8.57 -22.55
N SER A 39 18.06 -7.92 -21.49
CA SER A 39 19.50 -7.89 -21.20
C SER A 39 20.05 -9.29 -20.88
N VAL A 40 19.30 -10.11 -20.14
CA VAL A 40 19.66 -11.50 -19.83
C VAL A 40 19.56 -12.38 -21.07
N ILE A 41 18.52 -12.22 -21.90
CA ILE A 41 18.35 -12.95 -23.16
C ILE A 41 19.49 -12.62 -24.13
N LEU A 42 19.84 -11.34 -24.28
CA LEU A 42 20.93 -10.91 -25.16
C LEU A 42 22.25 -11.56 -24.73
N PHE A 43 22.49 -11.68 -23.42
CA PHE A 43 23.67 -12.34 -22.87
C PHE A 43 23.71 -13.86 -23.14
N VAL A 44 22.57 -14.55 -23.09
CA VAL A 44 22.51 -16.02 -23.22
C VAL A 44 22.32 -16.50 -24.66
N ILE A 45 21.48 -15.80 -25.45
CA ILE A 45 21.01 -16.21 -26.79
C ILE A 45 21.62 -15.33 -27.89
N GLY A 46 22.20 -14.17 -27.56
CA GLY A 46 22.86 -13.28 -28.52
C GLY A 46 21.89 -12.51 -29.44
N ARG A 47 20.57 -12.58 -29.20
CA ARG A 47 19.55 -11.87 -30.00
C ARG A 47 18.49 -11.25 -29.09
N HIS A 48 18.03 -10.06 -29.44
CA HIS A 48 16.93 -9.39 -28.75
C HIS A 48 15.59 -9.88 -29.32
N LEU A 49 14.75 -10.52 -28.50
CA LEU A 49 13.36 -10.83 -28.84
C LEU A 49 12.43 -9.88 -28.06
N PRO A 50 11.78 -8.90 -28.71
CA PRO A 50 10.85 -8.01 -28.02
C PRO A 50 9.66 -8.82 -27.47
N GLY A 51 9.32 -8.64 -26.20
CA GLY A 51 8.20 -9.31 -25.54
C GLY A 51 8.53 -10.70 -24.95
N ALA A 52 9.71 -11.25 -25.24
CA ALA A 52 10.18 -12.48 -24.58
C ALA A 52 10.40 -12.28 -23.08
N GLY A 53 10.64 -11.04 -22.65
CA GLY A 53 10.81 -10.71 -21.24
C GLY A 53 9.59 -11.06 -20.40
N PHE A 54 8.40 -10.69 -20.86
CA PHE A 54 7.15 -10.96 -20.17
C PHE A 54 6.85 -12.47 -20.04
N LEU A 55 7.03 -13.22 -21.14
CA LEU A 55 6.81 -14.68 -21.13
C LEU A 55 7.79 -15.39 -20.20
N ILE A 56 9.06 -15.00 -20.20
CA ILE A 56 10.07 -15.56 -19.29
C ILE A 56 9.76 -15.18 -17.85
N THR A 57 9.37 -13.94 -17.55
CA THR A 57 8.95 -13.55 -16.19
C THR A 57 7.78 -14.42 -15.73
N LEU A 58 6.76 -14.64 -16.57
CA LEU A 58 5.66 -15.56 -16.27
C LEU A 58 6.16 -16.98 -15.98
N VAL A 59 7.05 -17.51 -16.82
CA VAL A 59 7.62 -18.85 -16.62
C VAL A 59 8.44 -18.92 -15.32
N VAL A 60 9.27 -17.93 -15.02
CA VAL A 60 10.08 -17.87 -13.80
C VAL A 60 9.19 -17.78 -12.56
N VAL A 61 8.17 -16.90 -12.57
CA VAL A 61 7.21 -16.77 -11.46
C VAL A 61 6.43 -18.08 -11.28
N PHE A 62 5.98 -18.70 -12.37
CA PHE A 62 5.30 -19.99 -12.36
C PHE A 62 6.18 -21.11 -11.79
N LEU A 63 7.42 -21.22 -12.25
CA LEU A 63 8.39 -22.19 -11.75
C LEU A 63 8.74 -21.94 -10.28
N ALA A 64 8.90 -20.68 -9.86
CA ALA A 64 9.12 -20.34 -8.47
C ALA A 64 7.93 -20.75 -7.59
N GLY A 65 6.69 -20.54 -8.06
CA GLY A 65 5.49 -21.02 -7.39
C GLY A 65 5.40 -22.55 -7.32
N LEU A 66 5.76 -23.23 -8.40
CA LEU A 66 5.82 -24.70 -8.47
C LEU A 66 6.85 -25.25 -7.47
N LEU A 67 8.02 -24.63 -7.38
CA LEU A 67 9.06 -25.00 -6.41
C LEU A 67 8.60 -24.72 -4.97
N ALA A 68 7.93 -23.58 -4.72
CA ALA A 68 7.45 -23.23 -3.38
C ALA A 68 6.34 -24.17 -2.87
N THR A 69 5.57 -24.78 -3.77
CA THR A 69 4.47 -25.69 -3.43
C THR A 69 4.90 -27.16 -3.30
N ASN A 70 6.02 -27.57 -3.90
CA ASN A 70 6.52 -28.93 -3.84
C ASN A 70 7.54 -29.16 -2.70
N LEU A 71 7.56 -30.35 -2.08
CA LEU A 71 8.46 -30.67 -0.95
C LEU A 71 9.94 -30.51 -1.31
N VAL A 72 10.34 -30.93 -2.51
CA VAL A 72 11.73 -30.82 -2.98
C VAL A 72 12.11 -29.36 -3.22
N GLY A 73 11.20 -28.57 -3.79
CA GLY A 73 11.45 -27.16 -4.07
C GLY A 73 11.52 -26.32 -2.79
N ARG A 74 10.73 -26.65 -1.76
CA ARG A 74 10.87 -26.03 -0.42
C ARG A 74 12.25 -26.24 0.18
N LYS A 75 12.78 -27.47 0.15
CA LYS A 75 14.15 -27.76 0.63
C LYS A 75 15.21 -27.00 -0.17
N LEU A 76 15.02 -26.84 -1.48
CA LEU A 76 15.93 -26.06 -2.32
C LEU A 76 15.90 -24.57 -1.96
N ILE A 77 14.71 -24.01 -1.73
CA ILE A 77 14.53 -22.63 -1.28
C ILE A 77 15.20 -22.42 0.08
N GLU A 78 14.96 -23.31 1.05
CA GLU A 78 15.59 -23.26 2.38
C GLU A 78 17.13 -23.32 2.30
N PHE A 79 17.68 -24.14 1.41
CA PHE A 79 19.12 -24.22 1.16
C PHE A 79 19.69 -22.89 0.64
N TRP A 80 19.03 -22.27 -0.35
CA TRP A 80 19.44 -20.95 -0.86
C TRP A 80 19.30 -19.85 0.19
N GLU A 81 18.23 -19.88 0.99
CA GLU A 81 18.06 -18.97 2.13
C GLU A 81 19.22 -19.12 3.12
N ALA A 82 19.62 -20.35 3.46
CA ALA A 82 20.74 -20.61 4.36
C ALA A 82 22.07 -20.05 3.85
N ILE A 83 22.30 -20.05 2.53
CA ILE A 83 23.48 -19.42 1.91
C ILE A 83 23.42 -17.91 2.06
N LEU A 84 22.30 -17.28 1.70
CA LEU A 84 22.12 -15.83 1.81
C LEU A 84 22.28 -15.33 3.25
N LEU A 85 21.83 -16.13 4.22
CA LEU A 85 21.93 -15.80 5.64
C LEU A 85 23.37 -15.76 6.18
N ARG A 86 24.32 -16.40 5.49
CA ARG A 86 25.76 -16.39 5.86
C ARG A 86 26.51 -15.15 5.37
N ILE A 87 25.92 -14.37 4.47
CA ILE A 87 26.56 -13.15 3.94
C ILE A 87 26.18 -11.98 4.86
N PRO A 88 27.14 -11.34 5.57
CA PRO A 88 26.89 -10.41 6.68
C PRO A 88 26.21 -9.07 6.34
N LEU A 89 25.73 -8.89 5.10
CA LEU A 89 24.92 -7.75 4.67
C LEU A 89 23.66 -8.18 3.92
N ALA A 90 23.79 -9.18 3.03
CA ALA A 90 22.65 -9.75 2.33
C ALA A 90 21.66 -10.42 3.29
N ASN A 91 22.13 -10.97 4.41
CA ASN A 91 21.27 -11.60 5.41
C ASN A 91 20.29 -10.60 6.06
N TRP A 92 20.70 -9.36 6.31
CA TRP A 92 19.88 -8.33 6.94
C TRP A 92 18.82 -7.82 5.97
N ILE A 93 19.24 -7.49 4.73
CA ILE A 93 18.34 -7.07 3.66
C ILE A 93 17.31 -8.17 3.37
N TYR A 94 17.77 -9.42 3.21
CA TYR A 94 16.90 -10.56 2.94
C TYR A 94 15.87 -10.77 4.06
N LYS A 95 16.30 -10.70 5.33
CA LYS A 95 15.37 -10.83 6.48
C LYS A 95 14.32 -9.73 6.51
N VAL A 96 14.71 -8.48 6.29
CA VAL A 96 13.77 -7.34 6.26
C VAL A 96 12.76 -7.51 5.13
N VAL A 97 13.22 -7.80 3.92
CA VAL A 97 12.34 -8.03 2.76
C VAL A 97 11.42 -9.22 3.00
N ARG A 98 11.95 -10.34 3.50
CA ARG A 98 11.17 -11.55 3.80
C ARG A 98 10.14 -11.29 4.89
N GLN A 99 10.47 -10.49 5.90
CA GLN A 99 9.54 -10.09 6.96
C GLN A 99 8.40 -9.25 6.38
N ILE A 100 8.70 -8.27 5.55
CA ILE A 100 7.67 -7.45 4.86
C ILE A 100 6.78 -8.34 3.99
N VAL A 101 7.36 -9.21 3.16
CA VAL A 101 6.61 -10.12 2.28
C VAL A 101 5.75 -11.10 3.08
N ASN A 102 6.24 -11.64 4.19
CA ASN A 102 5.47 -12.53 5.07
C ASN A 102 4.34 -11.78 5.79
N SER A 103 4.55 -10.52 6.15
CA SER A 103 3.51 -9.66 6.73
C SER A 103 2.41 -9.33 5.70
N VAL A 104 2.77 -9.13 4.43
CA VAL A 104 1.82 -8.93 3.33
C VAL A 104 1.04 -10.21 3.03
N SER A 105 1.74 -11.34 2.84
CA SER A 105 1.15 -12.63 2.45
C SER A 105 0.23 -13.27 3.50
N ARG A 106 0.33 -12.89 4.79
CA ARG A 106 -0.57 -13.39 5.84
C ARG A 106 -1.70 -12.43 6.19
N GLN A 107 -1.75 -11.23 5.60
CA GLN A 107 -2.44 -10.13 6.27
C GLN A 107 -2.99 -9.02 5.36
N ASP A 108 -3.09 -9.21 4.05
CA ASP A 108 -3.59 -8.17 3.14
C ASP A 108 -5.08 -7.77 3.32
N GLN A 109 -5.81 -8.37 4.28
CA GLN A 109 -7.10 -7.85 4.76
C GLN A 109 -7.07 -7.35 6.21
N ARG A 110 -5.92 -7.38 6.90
CA ARG A 110 -5.78 -7.10 8.35
C ARG A 110 -4.57 -6.25 8.74
N VAL A 111 -3.73 -5.78 7.80
CA VAL A 111 -2.66 -4.81 8.13
C VAL A 111 -3.31 -3.50 8.54
N PHE A 112 -4.09 -2.87 7.66
CA PHE A 112 -4.92 -1.72 7.99
C PHE A 112 -6.31 -2.21 8.35
N ARG A 113 -6.60 -2.28 9.65
CA ARG A 113 -7.84 -2.88 10.16
C ARG A 113 -9.04 -1.93 10.05
N GLU A 114 -8.78 -0.63 10.19
CA GLU A 114 -9.79 0.37 10.47
C GLU A 114 -9.23 1.77 10.21
N VAL A 115 -10.13 2.69 9.84
CA VAL A 115 -9.83 4.13 9.72
C VAL A 115 -10.34 4.82 10.97
N VAL A 116 -9.52 5.68 11.58
CA VAL A 116 -9.89 6.43 12.79
C VAL A 116 -9.55 7.90 12.64
N LEU A 117 -10.18 8.71 13.48
CA LEU A 117 -9.68 10.03 13.86
C LEU A 117 -8.88 9.93 15.15
N VAL A 118 -7.79 10.68 15.22
CA VAL A 118 -7.00 10.87 16.43
C VAL A 118 -6.64 12.34 16.57
N GLU A 119 -6.52 12.84 17.80
CA GLU A 119 -6.07 14.22 18.03
C GLU A 119 -4.56 14.33 17.78
N PHE A 120 -4.17 15.20 16.84
CA PHE A 120 -2.78 15.52 16.52
C PHE A 120 -2.68 16.88 15.78
N PRO A 121 -1.65 17.71 16.04
CA PRO A 121 -0.64 17.57 17.10
C PRO A 121 -1.11 18.11 18.46
N ARG A 122 -2.33 18.66 18.54
CA ARG A 122 -2.91 19.23 19.77
C ARG A 122 -4.39 18.86 19.90
N ARG A 123 -4.96 19.13 21.08
CA ARG A 123 -6.40 18.97 21.35
C ARG A 123 -7.25 19.71 20.34
N GLU A 124 -8.39 19.10 19.99
CA GLU A 124 -9.38 19.57 19.01
C GLU A 124 -8.86 19.68 17.56
N SER A 125 -7.64 19.18 17.29
CA SER A 125 -7.08 19.06 15.94
C SER A 125 -7.08 17.59 15.57
N TRP A 126 -7.91 17.20 14.61
CA TRP A 126 -8.13 15.79 14.26
C TRP A 126 -7.46 15.42 12.94
N VAL A 127 -6.84 14.25 12.91
CA VAL A 127 -6.20 13.68 11.72
C VAL A 127 -6.74 12.29 11.45
N VAL A 128 -6.75 11.92 10.17
CA VAL A 128 -7.12 10.58 9.73
C VAL A 128 -5.93 9.65 9.92
N GLY A 129 -6.14 8.57 10.66
CA GLY A 129 -5.15 7.52 10.89
C GLY A 129 -5.69 6.16 10.49
N PHE A 130 -4.79 5.22 10.22
CA PHE A 130 -5.12 3.85 9.85
C PHE A 130 -4.53 2.90 10.88
N VAL A 131 -5.37 2.07 11.51
CA VAL A 131 -4.92 1.11 12.52
C VAL A 131 -4.09 0.03 11.85
N VAL A 132 -2.79 -0.02 12.15
CA VAL A 132 -1.86 -1.01 11.59
C VAL A 132 -1.65 -2.25 12.49
N GLY A 133 -2.30 -2.25 13.66
CA GLY A 133 -2.34 -3.38 14.58
C GLY A 133 -2.21 -2.96 16.05
N GLU A 134 -2.25 -3.95 16.93
CA GLU A 134 -2.02 -3.76 18.37
C GLU A 134 -0.54 -3.43 18.64
N ALA A 135 -0.31 -2.61 19.66
CA ALA A 135 1.02 -2.27 20.11
C ALA A 135 1.55 -3.34 21.08
N ASP A 136 2.83 -3.68 20.95
CA ASP A 136 3.47 -4.65 21.85
C ASP A 136 3.59 -4.05 23.26
N PRO A 137 3.03 -4.69 24.30
CA PRO A 137 3.12 -4.21 25.68
C PRO A 137 4.55 -4.03 26.19
N HIS A 138 5.52 -4.80 25.70
CA HIS A 138 6.93 -4.68 26.11
C HIS A 138 7.56 -3.39 25.61
N ILE A 139 7.12 -2.88 24.45
CA ILE A 139 7.68 -1.69 23.81
C ILE A 139 6.86 -0.45 24.20
N PHE A 140 5.53 -0.59 24.25
CA PHE A 140 4.58 0.51 24.40
C PHE A 140 3.75 0.46 25.68
N GLY A 141 4.13 -0.36 26.67
CA GLY A 141 3.36 -0.54 27.91
C GLY A 141 3.15 0.71 28.77
N LYS A 142 3.85 1.81 28.46
CA LYS A 142 3.62 3.14 29.09
C LYS A 142 2.58 3.99 28.38
N VAL A 143 2.10 3.59 27.20
CA VAL A 143 1.21 4.37 26.31
C VAL A 143 -0.27 4.14 26.65
N GLY A 144 -0.59 3.96 27.94
CA GLY A 144 -1.94 3.68 28.42
C GLY A 144 -2.40 2.23 28.18
N GLU A 145 -3.70 2.00 28.40
CA GLU A 145 -4.34 0.69 28.24
C GLU A 145 -4.71 0.43 26.76
N ASP A 146 -4.55 -0.83 26.32
CA ASP A 146 -4.77 -1.30 24.94
C ASP A 146 -4.21 -0.33 23.87
N PRO A 147 -2.89 -0.06 23.87
CA PRO A 147 -2.32 0.85 22.89
C PRO A 147 -2.41 0.28 21.47
N VAL A 148 -2.73 1.15 20.52
CA VAL A 148 -2.85 0.82 19.10
C VAL A 148 -1.82 1.54 18.28
N LYS A 149 -1.30 0.87 17.26
CA LYS A 149 -0.42 1.46 16.26
C LYS A 149 -1.26 2.05 15.14
N LEU A 150 -1.02 3.32 14.84
CA LEU A 150 -1.68 4.08 13.79
C LEU A 150 -0.65 4.53 12.77
N PHE A 151 -0.92 4.29 11.49
CA PHE A 151 -0.23 5.00 10.42
C PHE A 151 -0.98 6.31 10.13
N MET A 152 -0.29 7.44 10.32
CA MET A 152 -0.78 8.76 9.98
C MET A 152 -0.06 9.25 8.72
N PRO A 153 -0.66 9.13 7.52
CA PRO A 153 -0.04 9.60 6.30
C PRO A 153 0.04 11.12 6.23
N THR A 154 0.97 11.62 5.43
CA THR A 154 0.94 13.03 5.01
C THR A 154 0.06 13.19 3.77
N VAL A 155 -0.52 14.38 3.62
CA VAL A 155 -1.36 14.75 2.49
C VAL A 155 -0.51 15.52 1.46
N PRO A 156 -0.66 15.26 0.14
CA PRO A 156 -1.48 14.21 -0.49
C PRO A 156 -0.74 12.88 -0.64
N ASN A 157 0.50 12.75 -0.15
CA ASN A 157 1.36 11.60 -0.43
C ASN A 157 1.31 10.55 0.71
N PRO A 158 0.54 9.44 0.57
CA PRO A 158 0.40 8.43 1.62
C PRO A 158 1.62 7.52 1.76
N THR A 159 2.68 7.72 0.97
CA THR A 159 3.94 6.95 1.10
C THR A 159 4.81 7.46 2.25
N SER A 160 4.54 8.66 2.74
CA SER A 160 5.18 9.26 3.92
C SER A 160 4.16 9.47 5.04
N GLY A 161 4.63 9.46 6.28
CA GLY A 161 3.77 9.60 7.45
C GLY A 161 4.50 9.30 8.74
N TYR A 162 3.73 9.24 9.82
CA TYR A 162 4.21 8.87 11.14
C TYR A 162 3.58 7.55 11.59
N LEU A 163 4.35 6.77 12.33
CA LEU A 163 3.80 5.73 13.18
C LEU A 163 3.47 6.36 14.53
N LEU A 164 2.18 6.49 14.82
CA LEU A 164 1.70 6.90 16.13
C LEU A 164 1.33 5.67 16.95
N VAL A 165 1.56 5.75 18.25
CA VAL A 165 1.02 4.78 19.21
C VAL A 165 0.23 5.56 20.24
N VAL A 166 -1.04 5.23 20.39
CA VAL A 166 -1.97 5.94 21.28
C VAL A 166 -2.87 4.92 22.01
N PRO A 167 -3.41 5.25 23.18
CA PRO A 167 -4.47 4.44 23.79
C PRO A 167 -5.66 4.28 22.84
N ARG A 168 -6.26 3.09 22.74
CA ARG A 168 -7.47 2.85 21.92
C ARG A 168 -8.57 3.89 22.17
N LYS A 169 -8.79 4.25 23.45
CA LYS A 169 -9.82 5.21 23.87
C LYS A 169 -9.65 6.62 23.29
N ASP A 170 -8.45 6.97 22.83
CA ASP A 170 -8.15 8.28 22.23
C ASP A 170 -8.35 8.26 20.71
N THR A 171 -8.88 7.16 20.16
CA THR A 171 -9.24 7.02 18.75
C THR A 171 -10.75 7.02 18.57
N VAL A 172 -11.21 7.65 17.49
CA VAL A 172 -12.63 7.67 17.10
C VAL A 172 -12.77 6.94 15.76
N PRO A 173 -13.39 5.75 15.74
CA PRO A 173 -13.57 4.99 14.50
C PRO A 173 -14.39 5.76 13.47
N LEU A 174 -13.91 5.79 12.23
CA LEU A 174 -14.65 6.34 11.09
C LEU A 174 -15.38 5.22 10.35
N PRO A 175 -16.68 5.37 10.05
CA PRO A 175 -17.48 4.36 9.37
C PRO A 175 -17.24 4.38 7.84
N ILE A 176 -15.98 4.30 7.42
CA ILE A 176 -15.56 4.26 6.01
C ILE A 176 -14.60 3.10 5.78
N SER A 177 -14.51 2.64 4.53
CA SER A 177 -13.52 1.64 4.16
C SER A 177 -12.10 2.23 4.23
N VAL A 178 -11.10 1.38 4.43
CA VAL A 178 -9.68 1.78 4.36
C VAL A 178 -9.35 2.41 3.01
N GLU A 179 -9.90 1.85 1.93
CA GLU A 179 -9.75 2.39 0.57
C GLU A 179 -10.26 3.83 0.46
N ASP A 180 -11.45 4.08 1.02
CA ASP A 180 -12.07 5.40 1.03
C ASP A 180 -11.32 6.40 1.91
N GLY A 181 -10.75 5.94 3.03
CA GLY A 181 -9.81 6.73 3.83
C GLY A 181 -8.58 7.15 3.02
N PHE A 182 -7.96 6.24 2.27
CA PHE A 182 -6.82 6.57 1.42
C PHE A 182 -7.20 7.52 0.27
N LYS A 183 -8.36 7.35 -0.36
CA LYS A 183 -8.88 8.31 -1.37
C LYS A 183 -8.99 9.71 -0.79
N MET A 184 -9.49 9.84 0.43
CA MET A 184 -9.61 11.13 1.11
C MET A 184 -8.23 11.77 1.35
N VAL A 185 -7.24 11.01 1.84
CA VAL A 185 -5.87 11.51 2.04
C VAL A 185 -5.21 11.91 0.71
N LEU A 186 -5.28 11.05 -0.31
CA LEU A 186 -4.69 11.27 -1.64
C LEU A 186 -5.27 12.50 -2.35
N SER A 187 -6.56 12.76 -2.15
CA SER A 187 -7.25 13.91 -2.74
C SER A 187 -7.09 15.21 -1.93
N ALA A 188 -6.26 15.20 -0.88
CA ALA A 188 -6.16 16.31 0.06
C ALA A 188 -7.51 16.73 0.70
N GLY A 189 -8.37 15.74 0.96
CA GLY A 189 -9.67 15.94 1.58
C GLY A 189 -10.76 16.40 0.61
N ILE A 190 -10.47 16.55 -0.69
CA ILE A 190 -11.46 16.97 -1.70
C ILE A 190 -12.49 15.86 -1.95
N VAL A 191 -12.06 14.59 -1.92
CA VAL A 191 -12.94 13.44 -2.05
C VAL A 191 -13.41 13.03 -0.66
N VAL A 192 -14.67 13.31 -0.36
CA VAL A 192 -15.36 12.79 0.83
C VAL A 192 -16.13 11.54 0.42
N PRO A 193 -15.81 10.36 0.98
CA PRO A 193 -16.54 9.13 0.70
C PRO A 193 -18.04 9.27 1.05
N ASN A 194 -18.93 8.82 0.17
CA ASN A 194 -20.37 8.88 0.42
C ASN A 194 -20.76 7.96 1.58
N HIS A 195 -21.42 8.51 2.60
CA HIS A 195 -21.87 7.79 3.80
C HIS A 195 -23.13 6.88 3.58
N ASN A 196 -23.65 6.74 2.34
CA ASN A 196 -24.97 6.15 2.14
C ASN A 196 -24.93 4.80 1.42
N SER A 197 -25.08 3.71 2.18
CA SER A 197 -26.00 2.59 1.93
C SER A 197 -25.96 1.58 3.10
N ASN A 198 -27.06 1.51 3.87
CA ASN A 198 -27.36 0.59 4.99
C ASN A 198 -27.02 1.01 6.44
N ASN A 199 -27.54 2.15 6.93
CA ASN A 199 -28.24 2.18 8.24
C ASN A 199 -28.94 3.53 8.50
N ASN A 200 -30.25 3.59 8.28
CA ASN A 200 -31.10 4.72 8.66
C ASN A 200 -31.33 4.78 10.18
N ASN A 201 -30.30 4.97 11.02
CA ASN A 201 -30.55 5.13 12.47
C ASN A 201 -29.46 5.78 13.35
N HIS A 202 -28.58 6.64 12.82
CA HIS A 202 -27.71 7.43 13.70
C HIS A 202 -27.93 8.93 13.47
N LYS A 203 -28.59 9.56 14.43
CA LYS A 203 -28.72 11.03 14.51
C LYS A 203 -27.32 11.64 14.65
N PRO A 204 -27.05 12.79 14.01
CA PRO A 204 -25.79 13.50 14.20
C PRO A 204 -25.61 13.86 15.67
N VAL A 205 -24.42 13.60 16.21
CA VAL A 205 -24.03 14.06 17.55
C VAL A 205 -24.02 15.59 17.51
N GLN A 206 -25.01 16.18 18.17
CA GLN A 206 -25.11 17.62 18.37
C GLN A 206 -23.83 18.11 19.07
N GLY A 207 -23.14 19.05 18.42
CA GLY A 207 -21.97 19.71 18.98
C GLY A 207 -22.30 20.27 20.36
N ARG A 208 -21.44 19.96 21.33
CA ARG A 208 -21.47 20.54 22.66
C ARG A 208 -21.03 22.00 22.49
N ASN A 209 -22.00 22.92 22.50
CA ASN A 209 -21.72 24.33 22.70
C ASN A 209 -21.15 24.50 24.12
N GLY A 210 -19.90 24.96 24.19
CA GLY A 210 -19.26 25.49 25.40
C GLY A 210 -18.64 26.83 25.02
#